data_AF-A0A934CV90-F1
#
_entry.id   AF-A0A934CV90-F1
#
_cell.length_a   1.000
_cell.length_b   1.000
_cell.length_c   1.000
_cell.angle_alpha   90.00
_cell.angle_beta   90.00
_cell.angle_gamma   90.00
#
_symmetry.space_group_name_H-M   'P 1'
#
loop_
_entity.id
_entity.type
_entity.pdbx_description
1 polymer ?
#
loop_
_entity_poly.entity_id
_entity_poly.type
_entity_poly.pdbx_seq_one_letter_code
_entity_poly.pdbx_strand_id
1 'polypeptide(L)' 'MKTAKLFRNGQSQAVRLPKEFRFEDDHVFVKKTGNVVMLIPAKGSWESLFDSLNKFSDDFMSERKEPKLQNRENL' A
#
# COMPACT_ATOMS: atom_id res chain seq x y z
N MET A 1 7.13 -19.06 5.16
CA MET A 1 7.55 -18.07 4.14
C MET A 1 7.83 -18.80 2.83
N LYS A 2 7.40 -18.25 1.69
CA LYS A 2 7.79 -18.75 0.36
C LYS A 2 8.98 -17.94 -0.14
N THR A 3 9.88 -18.58 -0.89
CA THR A 3 11.00 -17.91 -1.55
C THR A 3 10.75 -17.81 -3.05
N ALA A 4 11.32 -16.81 -3.69
CA ALA A 4 11.28 -16.63 -5.14
C ALA A 4 12.72 -16.61 -5.68
N LYS A 5 12.90 -17.13 -6.91
CA LYS A 5 14.21 -17.16 -7.54
C LYS A 5 14.53 -15.81 -8.17
N LEU A 6 15.72 -15.28 -7.86
CA LEU A 6 16.31 -14.16 -8.59
C LEU A 6 17.00 -14.67 -9.85
N PHE A 7 16.83 -13.96 -10.96
CA PHE A 7 17.47 -14.27 -12.23
C PHE A 7 17.77 -13.00 -13.02
N ARG A 8 18.52 -13.13 -14.12
CA ARG A 8 18.79 -12.04 -15.06
C ARG A 8 17.83 -12.11 -16.24
N ASN A 9 17.29 -10.95 -16.65
CA ASN A 9 16.55 -10.78 -17.89
C ASN A 9 17.23 -9.66 -18.70
N GLY A 10 18.02 -10.04 -19.70
CA GLY A 10 18.96 -9.10 -20.33
C GLY A 10 19.93 -8.51 -19.30
N GLN A 11 20.03 -7.18 -19.25
CA GLN A 11 20.87 -6.45 -18.29
C GLN A 11 20.20 -6.25 -16.92
N SER A 12 18.90 -6.52 -16.80
CA SER A 12 18.11 -6.28 -15.59
C SER A 12 18.11 -7.49 -14.65
N GLN A 13 17.85 -7.24 -13.36
CA GLN A 13 17.52 -8.29 -12.39
C GLN A 13 16.00 -8.48 -12.34
N ALA A 14 15.56 -9.73 -12.23
CA ALA A 14 14.15 -10.09 -12.17
C ALA A 14 13.86 -11.10 -11.05
N VAL A 15 12.63 -11.09 -10.55
CA VAL A 15 12.09 -12.04 -9.58
C VAL A 15 11.05 -12.90 -10.28
N ARG A 16 11.15 -14.22 -10.19
CA ARG A 16 10.09 -15.12 -10.69
C ARG A 16 9.03 -15.30 -9.60
N LEU A 17 7.90 -14.60 -9.75
CA LEU A 17 6.78 -14.72 -8.82
C LEU A 17 6.16 -16.13 -8.89
N PRO A 18 5.98 -16.81 -7.74
CA PRO A 18 5.15 -18.01 -7.66
C PRO A 18 3.71 -17.73 -8.12
N LYS A 19 2.98 -18.79 -8.50
CA LYS A 19 1.64 -18.66 -9.12
C LYS A 19 0.67 -17.89 -8.22
N GLU A 20 0.73 -18.15 -6.92
CA GLU A 20 -0.12 -17.56 -5.90
C GLU A 20 0.16 -16.06 -5.61
N PHE A 21 1.26 -15.50 -6.13
CA PHE A 21 1.63 -14.09 -5.96
C PHE A 21 1.62 -13.31 -7.29
N ARG A 22 0.98 -13.83 -8.34
CA ARG A 22 0.86 -13.14 -9.62
C ARG A 22 -0.09 -11.95 -9.50
N PHE A 23 0.23 -10.88 -10.22
CA PHE A 23 -0.66 -9.75 -10.43
C PHE A 23 -1.46 -9.98 -11.71
N GLU A 24 -2.69 -9.48 -11.75
CA GLU A 24 -3.54 -9.46 -12.96
C GLU A 24 -3.20 -8.27 -13.88
N ASP A 25 -2.49 -7.26 -13.35
CA ASP A 25 -2.09 -6.06 -14.10
C ASP A 25 -0.79 -6.28 -14.90
N ASP A 26 -0.64 -5.54 -16.00
CA ASP A 26 0.57 -5.53 -16.84
C ASP A 26 1.78 -4.85 -16.15
N HIS A 27 1.54 -4.09 -15.08
CA HIS A 27 2.57 -3.37 -14.34
C HIS A 27 2.20 -3.18 -12.87
N VAL A 28 3.22 -2.87 -12.07
CA VAL A 28 3.12 -2.60 -10.63
C VAL A 28 3.91 -1.35 -10.28
N PHE A 29 3.49 -0.63 -9.24
CA PHE A 29 4.33 0.37 -8.61
C PHE A 29 5.39 -0.31 -7.74
N VAL A 30 6.59 0.26 -7.71
CA VAL A 30 7.72 -0.27 -6.94
C VAL A 30 8.15 0.76 -5.91
N LYS A 31 8.19 0.39 -4.64
CA LYS A 31 8.70 1.23 -3.55
C LYS A 31 9.79 0.50 -2.78
N LYS A 32 10.92 1.17 -2.56
CA LYS A 32 12.02 0.64 -1.74
C LYS A 32 12.05 1.33 -0.38
N THR A 33 12.18 0.56 0.69
CA THR A 33 12.36 1.07 2.06
C THR A 33 13.43 0.24 2.75
N GLY A 34 14.61 0.83 2.93
CA GLY A 34 15.80 0.09 3.36
C GLY A 34 16.12 -1.06 2.40
N ASN A 35 16.12 -2.29 2.94
CA ASN A 35 16.37 -3.52 2.19
C ASN A 35 15.10 -4.21 1.67
N VAL A 36 13.93 -3.59 1.86
CA VAL A 36 12.63 -4.13 1.43
C VAL A 36 12.22 -3.48 0.12
N VAL A 37 11.80 -4.29 -0.85
CA VAL A 37 11.14 -3.85 -2.09
C VAL A 37 9.68 -4.28 -2.02
N MET A 38 8.78 -3.30 -2.04
CA MET A 38 7.34 -3.51 -2.11
C MET A 38 6.88 -3.36 -3.56
N LEU A 39 6.09 -4.33 -4.01
CA LEU A 39 5.38 -4.31 -5.29
C LEU A 39 3.91 -4.06 -5.00
N ILE A 40 3.34 -3.02 -5.59
CA ILE A 40 1.98 -2.56 -5.34
C ILE A 40 1.21 -2.63 -6.67
N PRO A 41 0.02 -3.25 -6.73
CA PRO A 41 -0.75 -3.35 -7.96
C PRO A 41 -1.10 -1.95 -8.50
N ALA A 42 -1.14 -1.81 -9.82
CA ALA A 42 -1.41 -0.53 -10.46
C ALA A 42 -2.90 -0.17 -10.42
N LYS A 43 -3.77 -1.18 -10.59
CA LYS A 43 -5.21 -1.06 -10.36
C LYS A 43 -5.52 -1.48 -8.93
N GLY A 44 -6.60 -0.92 -8.37
CA GLY A 44 -7.02 -1.29 -7.01
C GLY A 44 -5.98 -0.98 -5.94
N SER A 45 -5.03 -0.06 -6.18
CA SER A 45 -3.97 0.27 -5.22
C SER A 45 -4.52 0.75 -3.86
N TRP A 46 -5.73 1.30 -3.88
CA TRP A 46 -6.50 1.72 -2.71
C TRP A 46 -7.37 0.61 -2.10
N GLU A 47 -7.58 -0.54 -2.75
CA GLU A 47 -8.36 -1.66 -2.20
C GLU A 47 -7.76 -2.14 -0.89
N SER A 48 -6.43 -2.29 -0.84
CA SER A 48 -5.72 -2.61 0.41
C SER A 48 -5.95 -1.57 1.52
N LEU A 49 -6.14 -0.28 1.16
CA LEU A 49 -6.50 0.76 2.12
C LEU A 49 -7.95 0.59 2.57
N PHE A 50 -8.89 0.39 1.64
CA PHE A 50 -10.30 0.17 1.98
C PHE A 50 -10.50 -1.08 2.85
N ASP A 51 -9.84 -2.18 2.52
CA ASP A 51 -9.84 -3.42 3.33
C ASP A 51 -9.25 -3.19 4.72
N SER A 52 -8.28 -2.29 4.84
CA SER A 52 -7.71 -1.94 6.15
C SER A 52 -8.70 -1.19 7.04
N LEU A 53 -9.70 -0.52 6.46
CA LEU A 53 -10.75 0.15 7.25
C LEU A 53 -11.57 -0.86 8.06
N ASN A 54 -11.72 -2.10 7.57
CA ASN A 54 -12.41 -3.17 8.30
C ASN A 54 -11.62 -3.68 9.53
N LYS A 55 -10.40 -3.18 9.76
CA LYS A 55 -9.57 -3.56 10.91
C LYS A 55 -9.71 -2.61 12.10
N PHE A 56 -10.42 -1.49 11.94
CA PHE A 56 -10.75 -0.63 13.06
C PHE A 56 -11.77 -1.32 13.97
N SER A 57 -11.70 -1.05 15.28
CA SER A 57 -12.74 -1.47 16.20
C SER A 57 -14.01 -0.65 15.98
N ASP A 58 -15.16 -1.20 16.39
CA ASP A 58 -16.47 -0.57 16.20
C ASP A 58 -16.57 0.82 16.87
N ASP A 59 -15.78 1.06 17.90
CA ASP A 59 -15.74 2.32 18.65
C ASP A 59 -14.71 3.33 18.13
N PHE A 60 -13.87 2.95 17.17
CA PHE A 60 -12.82 3.81 16.63
C PHE A 60 -13.42 5.08 16.01
N MET A 61 -13.03 6.24 16.55
CA MET A 61 -13.52 7.56 16.09
C MET A 61 -15.05 7.70 16.12
N SER A 62 -15.73 7.00 17.04
CA SER A 62 -17.18 7.11 17.28
C SER A 62 -17.65 8.55 17.53
N GLU A 63 -16.79 9.39 18.10
CA GLU A 63 -17.01 10.83 18.24
C GLU A 63 -15.82 11.64 17.70
N ARG A 64 -16.11 12.58 16.79
CA ARG A 64 -15.14 13.58 16.34
C ARG A 64 -15.20 14.80 17.29
N LYS A 65 -14.17 15.00 18.10
CA LYS A 65 -14.02 16.17 18.97
C LYS A 65 -13.59 17.40 18.18
N GLU A 66 -14.49 17.93 17.37
CA GLU A 66 -14.24 19.15 16.59
C GLU A 66 -14.38 20.39 17.48
N PRO A 67 -13.30 21.19 17.66
CA PRO A 67 -13.38 22.42 18.44
C PRO A 67 -14.17 23.48 17.68
N LYS A 68 -14.74 24.45 18.42
CA LYS A 68 -15.34 25.63 17.81
C LYS A 68 -14.27 26.43 17.07
N LEU A 69 -14.67 27.03 15.95
CA LEU A 69 -13.84 27.97 15.21
C LEU A 69 -13.36 29.10 16.14
N GLN A 70 -12.06 29.40 16.10
CA GLN A 70 -11.48 30.50 16.84
C GLN A 70 -11.79 31.82 16.12
N ASN A 71 -12.38 32.79 16.82
CA ASN A 71 -12.43 34.17 16.33
C ASN A 71 -11.03 34.79 16.45
N ARG A 72 -10.49 35.29 15.34
CA ARG A 72 -9.23 36.04 15.28
C ARG A 72 -9.52 37.49 14.92
N GLU A 73 -8.70 38.40 15.43
CA GLU A 73 -8.77 39.81 15.06
C GLU A 73 -8.46 39.97 13.56
N ASN A 74 -9.19 40.87 12.89
CA ASN A 74 -8.85 41.25 11.52
C ASN A 74 -7.57 42.09 11.54
N LEU A 75 -6.71 41.90 10.53
CA LEU A 75 -5.49 42.68 10.31
C LEU A 75 -5.78 44.17 10.10
#